data_AF-A0A956HBU5-F1
#
_entry.id   AF-A0A956HBU5-F1
#
_cell.length_a   1.000
_cell.length_b   1.000
_cell.length_c   1.000
_cell.angle_alpha   90.00
_cell.angle_beta   90.00
_cell.angle_gamma   90.00
#
_symmetry.space_group_name_H-M   'P 1'
#
loop_
_entity.id
_entity.type
_entity.pdbx_description
1 polymer ?
#
loop_
_entity_poly.entity_id
_entity_poly.type
_entity_poly.pdbx_seq_one_letter_code
_entity_poly.pdbx_strand_id
1 'polypeptide(L)'
;MSLIKTRPKVRLLLARPLVAGEIGEFIIELHCSKPVPVDGVRLTLFGDLIFIHTSQYGRNRTASRFLEHGVELLESSVEYDAGVHRLRRQIRMAENLPGSWEGDRLGVEYGVAIRVDIPWWPDARAEFMVRVAAAPAPLDEEPARVYVTHTGGPPAKGPYLEVSLAQQSVHPGEPLRASAALGNVST
;
A
#
# COMPACT_ATOMS: atom_id res chain seq x y z
N MET A 1 2.59 33.75 32.64
CA MET A 1 2.65 33.58 31.17
C MET A 1 3.60 32.45 30.84
N SER A 2 3.08 31.30 30.40
CA SER A 2 3.90 30.12 30.08
C SER A 2 4.52 30.32 28.69
N LEU A 3 5.82 30.64 28.64
CA LEU A 3 6.60 30.92 27.42
C LEU A 3 6.89 29.68 26.55
N ILE A 4 6.37 28.50 26.92
CA ILE A 4 6.63 27.25 26.20
C ILE A 4 5.42 26.95 25.31
N LYS A 5 5.57 27.23 24.00
CA LYS A 5 4.63 26.77 22.98
C LYS A 5 4.65 25.24 22.93
N THR A 6 3.48 24.62 22.91
CA THR A 6 3.32 23.17 22.79
C THR A 6 3.08 22.79 21.34
N ARG A 7 3.72 21.71 20.87
CA ARG A 7 3.46 21.20 19.53
C ARG A 7 2.13 20.42 19.52
N PRO A 8 1.30 20.58 18.48
CA PRO A 8 0.12 19.74 18.34
C PRO A 8 0.55 18.29 18.14
N LYS A 9 -0.18 17.35 18.75
CA LYS A 9 -0.05 15.95 18.35
C LYS A 9 -0.84 15.76 17.06
N VAL A 10 -0.22 15.11 16.09
CA VAL A 10 -0.86 14.84 14.80
C VAL A 10 -1.39 13.41 14.81
N ARG A 11 -2.60 13.20 14.30
CA ARG A 11 -3.11 11.89 13.93
C ARG A 11 -3.55 11.90 12.48
N LEU A 12 -3.35 10.78 11.80
CA LEU A 12 -3.92 10.52 10.49
C LEU A 12 -5.05 9.51 10.63
N LEU A 13 -6.19 9.83 10.04
CA LEU A 13 -7.31 8.91 9.85
C LEU A 13 -7.55 8.76 8.35
N LEU A 14 -7.83 7.52 7.94
CA LEU A 14 -8.25 7.18 6.58
C LEU A 14 -9.72 6.78 6.65
N ALA A 15 -10.56 7.36 5.80
CA ALA A 15 -11.98 7.01 5.77
C ALA A 15 -12.22 5.58 5.20
N ARG A 16 -11.32 5.16 4.31
CA ARG A 16 -11.31 3.85 3.65
C ARG A 16 -9.88 3.41 3.33
N PRO A 17 -9.64 2.11 3.08
CA PRO A 17 -8.39 1.65 2.52
C PRO A 17 -8.03 2.41 1.24
N LEU A 18 -6.74 2.65 1.02
CA LEU A 18 -6.27 3.31 -0.20
C LEU A 18 -6.16 2.26 -1.31
N VAL A 19 -6.62 2.60 -2.51
CA VAL A 19 -6.54 1.75 -3.70
C VAL A 19 -5.95 2.58 -4.83
N ALA A 20 -5.02 1.99 -5.60
CA ALA A 20 -4.49 2.64 -6.79
C ALA A 20 -5.62 3.01 -7.77
N GLY A 21 -5.51 4.18 -8.41
CA GLY A 21 -6.53 4.71 -9.31
C GLY A 21 -7.75 5.35 -8.64
N GLU A 22 -7.99 5.11 -7.36
CA GLU A 22 -9.11 5.69 -6.61
C GLU A 22 -8.75 7.01 -5.92
N ILE A 23 -9.76 7.68 -5.36
CA ILE A 23 -9.56 8.87 -4.51
C ILE A 23 -9.32 8.43 -3.06
N GLY A 24 -8.13 8.68 -2.54
CA GLY A 24 -7.83 8.54 -1.12
C GLY A 24 -8.36 9.73 -0.32
N GLU A 25 -9.05 9.47 0.79
CA GLU A 25 -9.52 10.51 1.73
C GLU A 25 -8.68 10.48 3.01
N PHE A 26 -7.97 11.58 3.24
CA PHE A 26 -7.05 11.78 4.36
C PHE A 26 -7.66 12.80 5.33
N ILE A 27 -7.77 12.42 6.60
CA ILE A 27 -8.25 13.28 7.67
C ILE A 27 -7.11 13.45 8.67
N ILE A 28 -6.62 14.67 8.79
CA ILE A 28 -5.55 15.05 9.71
C ILE A 28 -6.20 15.64 10.94
N GLU A 29 -5.95 15.05 12.11
CA GLU A 29 -6.34 15.64 13.38
C GLU A 29 -5.14 16.31 14.05
N LEU A 30 -5.28 17.60 14.34
CA LEU A 30 -4.36 18.37 15.15
C LEU A 30 -4.92 18.46 16.57
N HIS A 31 -4.21 17.84 17.51
CA HIS A 31 -4.57 17.82 18.93
C HIS A 31 -3.73 18.89 19.64
N CYS A 32 -4.33 20.05 19.87
CA CYS A 32 -3.74 21.22 20.49
C CYS A 32 -4.05 21.21 21.99
N SER A 33 -3.04 21.03 22.85
CA SER A 33 -3.25 21.07 24.32
C SER A 33 -3.39 22.51 24.86
N LYS A 34 -2.96 23.50 24.07
CA LYS A 34 -3.07 24.95 24.28
C LYS A 34 -3.31 25.59 22.93
N PRO A 35 -3.70 26.88 22.86
CA PRO A 35 -3.72 27.60 21.59
C PRO A 35 -2.36 27.57 20.88
N VAL A 36 -2.34 27.32 19.57
CA VAL A 36 -1.12 27.22 18.77
C VAL A 36 -1.33 27.95 17.43
N PRO A 37 -0.48 28.94 17.10
CA PRO A 37 -0.45 29.50 15.76
C PRO A 37 0.17 28.50 14.78
N VAL A 38 -0.42 28.34 13.61
CA VAL A 38 0.02 27.44 12.55
C VAL A 38 0.03 28.19 11.23
N ASP A 39 1.19 28.30 10.61
CA ASP A 39 1.36 29.01 9.34
C ASP A 39 1.04 28.14 8.13
N GLY A 40 1.22 26.82 8.28
CA GLY A 40 1.03 25.86 7.20
C GLY A 40 0.87 24.45 7.72
N VAL A 41 0.13 23.64 6.97
CA VAL A 41 0.06 22.20 7.18
C VAL A 41 0.24 21.54 5.84
N ARG A 42 1.37 20.84 5.67
CA ARG A 42 1.67 20.07 4.47
C ARG A 42 1.47 18.60 4.73
N LEU A 43 0.73 17.95 3.83
CA LEU A 43 0.66 16.50 3.72
C LEU A 43 1.48 16.05 2.52
N THR A 44 2.39 15.10 2.72
CA THR A 44 3.16 14.45 1.66
C THR A 44 2.85 12.96 1.67
N LEU A 45 2.17 12.48 0.62
CA LEU A 45 2.08 11.05 0.33
C LEU A 45 3.39 10.63 -0.36
N PHE A 46 4.05 9.61 0.16
CA PHE A 46 5.25 9.06 -0.44
C PHE A 46 5.17 7.55 -0.58
N GLY A 47 5.97 7.02 -1.50
CA GLY A 47 6.09 5.59 -1.77
C GLY A 47 7.54 5.23 -2.04
N ASP A 48 8.02 4.20 -1.34
CA ASP A 48 9.39 3.74 -1.37
C ASP A 48 9.45 2.26 -1.80
N LEU A 49 10.36 1.95 -2.73
CA LEU A 49 10.78 0.59 -3.03
C LEU A 49 11.86 0.18 -2.04
N ILE A 50 11.63 -0.94 -1.36
CA ILE A 50 12.49 -1.44 -0.31
C ILE A 50 13.28 -2.65 -0.81
N PHE A 51 14.60 -2.54 -0.84
CA PHE A 51 15.50 -3.62 -1.18
C PHE A 51 16.06 -4.24 0.10
N ILE A 52 15.88 -5.55 0.26
CA ILE A 52 16.36 -6.30 1.41
C ILE A 52 17.54 -7.16 0.95
N HIS A 53 18.69 -6.94 1.58
CA HIS A 53 19.91 -7.68 1.33
C HIS A 53 20.26 -8.50 2.57
N THR A 54 20.35 -9.82 2.43
CA THR A 54 20.78 -10.72 3.51
C THR A 54 22.23 -11.12 3.27
N SER A 55 23.09 -10.91 4.27
CA SER A 55 24.50 -11.30 4.25
C SER A 55 24.89 -12.02 5.53
N GLN A 56 26.12 -12.54 5.60
CA GLN A 56 26.68 -13.14 6.81
C GLN A 56 26.75 -12.19 8.01
N TYR A 57 26.66 -10.87 7.78
CA TYR A 57 26.69 -9.82 8.82
C TYR A 57 25.29 -9.31 9.19
N GLY A 58 24.23 -9.96 8.68
CA GLY A 58 22.85 -9.61 8.97
C GLY A 58 22.08 -9.08 7.76
N ARG A 59 20.91 -8.52 8.05
CA ARG A 59 19.93 -8.04 7.07
C ARG A 59 20.04 -6.53 6.94
N ASN A 60 20.33 -6.04 5.74
CA ASN A 60 20.36 -4.61 5.41
C ASN A 60 19.12 -4.23 4.58
N ARG A 61 18.65 -3.00 4.76
CA ARG A 61 17.46 -2.45 4.10
C ARG A 61 17.82 -1.12 3.44
N THR A 62 17.60 -1.05 2.13
CA THR A 62 17.78 0.19 1.35
C THR A 62 16.44 0.60 0.77
N ALA A 63 16.14 1.90 0.76
CA ALA A 63 14.90 2.44 0.21
C ALA A 63 15.20 3.33 -1.02
N SER A 64 14.32 3.29 -2.01
CA SER A 64 14.34 4.17 -3.18
C SER A 64 12.96 4.78 -3.37
N ARG A 65 12.87 6.12 -3.30
CA ARG A 65 11.60 6.84 -3.43
C ARG A 65 11.15 6.88 -4.88
N PHE A 66 9.94 6.38 -5.14
CA PHE A 66 9.33 6.44 -6.47
C PHE A 66 8.07 7.32 -6.52
N LEU A 67 7.50 7.66 -5.36
CA LEU A 67 6.36 8.56 -5.23
C LEU A 67 6.67 9.62 -4.16
N GLU A 68 6.44 10.88 -4.50
CA GLU A 68 6.41 12.00 -3.56
C GLU A 68 5.39 13.04 -4.05
N HIS A 69 4.27 13.16 -3.33
CA HIS A 69 3.18 14.05 -3.68
C HIS A 69 2.78 14.89 -2.46
N GLY A 70 3.18 16.16 -2.48
CA GLY A 70 2.91 17.15 -1.43
C GLY A 70 1.69 18.00 -1.74
N VAL A 71 0.86 18.26 -0.73
CA VAL A 71 -0.32 19.12 -0.80
C VAL A 71 -0.40 19.99 0.45
N GLU A 72 -0.63 21.29 0.26
CA GLU A 72 -0.94 22.21 1.35
C GLU A 72 -2.40 22.08 1.76
N LEU A 73 -2.65 22.00 3.07
CA LEU A 73 -3.98 21.88 3.66
C LEU A 73 -4.53 23.20 4.17
N LEU A 74 -3.68 24.23 4.30
CA LEU A 74 -4.06 25.57 4.73
C LEU A 74 -3.72 26.58 3.63
N GLU A 75 -4.62 27.53 3.42
CA GLU A 75 -4.43 28.64 2.48
C GLU A 75 -3.79 29.87 3.16
N SER A 76 -3.96 29.98 4.48
CA SER A 76 -3.42 31.07 5.30
C SER A 76 -3.08 30.59 6.71
N SER A 77 -2.29 31.39 7.43
CA SER A 77 -2.01 31.16 8.86
C SER A 77 -3.30 31.16 9.69
N VAL A 78 -3.39 30.24 10.64
CA VAL A 78 -4.55 30.04 11.53
C VAL A 78 -4.06 29.89 12.97
N GLU A 79 -4.73 30.55 13.91
CA GLU A 79 -4.56 30.28 15.33
C GLU A 79 -5.57 29.24 15.77
N TYR A 80 -5.09 28.03 16.09
CA TYR A 80 -5.95 26.96 16.60
C TYR A 80 -6.12 27.09 18.09
N ASP A 81 -7.36 27.06 18.58
CA ASP A 81 -7.66 26.94 20.00
C ASP A 81 -7.20 25.59 20.58
N ALA A 82 -7.20 25.47 21.91
CA ALA A 82 -7.04 24.18 22.55
C ALA A 82 -8.19 23.24 22.16
N GLY A 83 -7.88 22.00 21.77
CA GLY A 83 -8.86 21.03 21.30
C GLY A 83 -8.36 20.18 20.14
N VAL A 84 -9.30 19.58 19.42
CA VAL A 84 -9.04 18.74 18.25
C VAL A 84 -9.58 19.42 17.01
N HIS A 85 -8.71 19.63 16.03
CA HIS A 85 -9.04 20.28 14.76
C HIS A 85 -8.84 19.31 13.61
N ARG A 86 -9.76 19.30 12.64
CA ARG A 86 -9.78 18.34 11.54
C ARG A 86 -9.57 19.03 10.21
N LEU A 87 -8.54 18.60 9.49
CA LEU A 87 -8.28 18.99 8.12
C LEU A 87 -8.54 17.78 7.22
N ARG A 88 -9.31 17.98 6.15
CA ARG A 88 -9.66 16.89 5.21
C ARG A 88 -9.06 17.18 3.84
N ARG A 89 -8.52 16.15 3.21
CA ARG A 89 -8.02 16.25 1.84
C ARG A 89 -8.31 14.98 1.05
N GLN A 90 -8.72 15.19 -0.19
CA GLN A 90 -8.85 14.13 -1.19
C GLN A 90 -7.66 14.21 -2.14
N ILE A 91 -7.04 13.06 -2.41
CA ILE A 91 -5.94 12.91 -3.36
C ILE A 91 -6.31 11.78 -4.33
N ARG A 92 -6.23 12.05 -5.63
CA ARG A 92 -6.39 11.00 -6.64
C ARG A 92 -5.11 10.17 -6.71
N MET A 93 -5.21 8.88 -6.38
CA MET A 93 -4.12 7.92 -6.49
C MET A 93 -3.89 7.61 -7.97
N ALA A 94 -2.62 7.51 -8.39
CA ALA A 94 -2.33 7.09 -9.76
C ALA A 94 -2.71 5.60 -9.96
N GLU A 95 -3.19 5.26 -11.16
CA GLU A 95 -3.67 3.91 -11.49
C GLU A 95 -2.55 2.86 -11.51
N ASN A 96 -1.34 3.29 -11.86
CA ASN A 96 -0.16 2.45 -11.96
C ASN A 96 0.60 2.28 -10.64
N LEU A 97 0.05 2.74 -9.52
CA LEU A 97 0.72 2.55 -8.23
C LEU A 97 0.75 1.06 -7.88
N PRO A 98 1.95 0.49 -7.60
CA PRO A 98 2.02 -0.88 -7.13
C PRO A 98 1.33 -1.02 -5.78
N GLY A 99 0.67 -2.17 -5.56
CA GLY A 99 0.14 -2.49 -4.23
C GLY A 99 1.27 -2.58 -3.20
N SER A 100 0.95 -2.25 -1.95
CA SER A 100 1.83 -2.48 -0.82
C SER A 100 2.19 -3.96 -0.74
N TRP A 101 3.48 -4.23 -0.66
CA TRP A 101 4.02 -5.57 -0.71
C TRP A 101 5.14 -5.74 0.30
N GLU A 102 5.18 -6.90 0.94
CA GLU A 102 6.26 -7.27 1.86
C GLU A 102 6.78 -8.63 1.44
N GLY A 103 7.97 -8.64 0.83
CA GLY A 103 8.66 -9.85 0.42
C GLY A 103 10.06 -9.93 1.03
N ASP A 104 10.70 -11.09 0.86
CA ASP A 104 12.01 -11.36 1.47
C ASP A 104 13.15 -10.53 0.88
N ARG A 105 13.00 -10.10 -0.39
CA ARG A 105 14.03 -9.37 -1.14
C ARG A 105 13.59 -7.98 -1.58
N LEU A 106 12.28 -7.80 -1.78
CA LEU A 106 11.68 -6.57 -2.27
C LEU A 106 10.40 -6.27 -1.49
N GLY A 107 10.21 -5.01 -1.12
CA GLY A 107 8.97 -4.48 -0.56
C GLY A 107 8.54 -3.21 -1.26
N VAL A 108 7.25 -2.89 -1.13
CA VAL A 108 6.65 -1.63 -1.56
C VAL A 108 5.95 -1.04 -0.35
N GLU A 109 6.43 0.09 0.12
CA GLU A 109 5.89 0.78 1.29
C GLU A 109 5.38 2.16 0.91
N TYR A 110 4.29 2.56 1.56
CA TYR A 110 3.73 3.90 1.43
C TYR A 110 3.63 4.55 2.79
N GLY A 111 3.80 5.86 2.81
CA GLY A 111 3.60 6.64 4.01
C GLY A 111 3.05 8.03 3.72
N VAL A 112 2.58 8.65 4.79
CA VAL A 112 2.08 10.01 4.79
C VAL A 112 2.87 10.79 5.82
N ALA A 113 3.69 11.72 5.34
CA ALA A 113 4.39 12.67 6.17
C ALA A 113 3.55 13.94 6.33
N ILE A 114 3.32 14.36 7.56
CA ILE A 114 2.59 15.58 7.89
C ILE A 114 3.56 16.53 8.58
N ARG A 115 3.66 17.75 8.06
CA ARG A 115 4.43 18.85 8.63
C ARG A 115 3.47 19.96 9.00
N VAL A 116 3.54 20.42 10.25
CA VAL A 116 2.81 21.56 10.76
C VAL A 116 3.81 22.64 11.10
N ASP A 117 3.77 23.73 10.34
CA ASP A 117 4.70 24.85 10.47
C ASP A 117 4.20 25.80 11.56
N ILE A 118 5.04 26.05 12.57
CA ILE A 118 4.71 26.85 13.76
C ILE A 118 5.64 28.06 13.81
N PRO A 119 5.11 29.30 13.76
CA PRO A 119 5.95 30.49 13.69
C PRO A 119 6.85 30.62 14.92
N TRP A 120 8.14 30.83 14.64
CA TRP A 120 9.19 31.04 15.64
C TRP A 120 9.34 29.87 16.63
N TRP A 121 8.97 28.65 16.22
CA TRP A 121 9.07 27.42 17.00
C TRP A 121 9.40 26.22 16.08
N PRO A 122 9.97 25.12 16.60
CA PRO A 122 10.18 23.94 15.77
C PRO A 122 8.86 23.30 15.31
N ASP A 123 8.80 22.97 14.03
CA ASP A 123 7.65 22.31 13.39
C ASP A 123 7.25 21.01 14.11
N ALA A 124 5.95 20.69 14.05
CA ALA A 124 5.50 19.34 14.35
C ALA A 124 5.62 18.49 13.09
N ARG A 125 6.24 17.31 13.21
CA ARG A 125 6.38 16.34 12.12
C ARG A 125 5.86 15.00 12.60
N ALA A 126 5.08 14.34 11.75
CA ALA A 126 4.59 13.00 12.00
C ALA A 126 4.59 12.22 10.69
N GLU A 127 4.92 10.94 10.77
CA GLU A 127 4.95 10.03 9.63
C GLU A 127 4.09 8.82 9.96
N PHE A 128 3.23 8.44 9.03
CA PHE A 128 2.29 7.33 9.19
C PHE A 128 2.45 6.38 8.02
N MET A 129 2.76 5.11 8.30
CA MET A 129 2.78 4.07 7.27
C MET A 129 1.35 3.68 6.91
N VAL A 130 1.07 3.60 5.62
CA VAL A 130 -0.24 3.25 5.08
C VAL A 130 -0.11 2.12 4.07
N ARG A 131 -1.19 1.35 3.89
CA ARG A 131 -1.26 0.29 2.87
C ARG A 131 -2.10 0.79 1.70
N VAL A 132 -1.58 0.57 0.50
CA VAL A 132 -2.25 0.85 -0.77
C VAL A 132 -2.51 -0.48 -1.45
N ALA A 133 -3.76 -0.79 -1.79
CA ALA A 133 -4.08 -1.94 -2.62
C ALA A 133 -3.79 -1.62 -4.10
N ALA A 134 -3.35 -2.61 -4.84
CA ALA A 134 -3.28 -2.50 -6.30
C ALA A 134 -4.70 -2.33 -6.87
N ALA A 135 -4.81 -1.66 -8.01
CA ALA A 135 -6.06 -1.61 -8.74
C ALA A 135 -6.45 -3.04 -9.16
N PRO A 136 -7.74 -3.42 -9.13
CA PRO A 136 -8.19 -4.69 -9.66
C PRO A 136 -7.82 -4.75 -11.15
N ALA A 137 -6.96 -5.68 -11.52
CA ALA A 137 -6.70 -5.97 -12.92
C ALA A 137 -7.81 -6.91 -13.44
N PRO A 138 -8.41 -6.65 -14.61
CA PRO A 138 -9.25 -7.66 -15.23
C PRO A 138 -8.42 -8.92 -15.47
N LEU A 139 -9.01 -10.09 -15.21
CA LEU A 139 -8.41 -11.34 -15.61
C LEU A 139 -8.60 -11.49 -17.12
N ASP A 140 -7.51 -11.77 -17.82
CA ASP A 140 -7.62 -12.17 -19.22
C ASP A 140 -8.43 -13.48 -19.31
N GLU A 141 -9.38 -13.54 -20.24
CA GLU A 141 -10.05 -14.79 -20.60
C GLU A 141 -9.05 -15.69 -21.33
N GLU A 142 -8.23 -16.40 -20.56
CA GLU A 142 -7.33 -17.39 -21.10
C GLU A 142 -8.07 -18.71 -21.35
N PRO A 143 -7.79 -19.39 -22.48
CA PRO A 143 -8.40 -20.68 -22.76
C PRO A 143 -7.99 -21.69 -21.68
N ALA A 144 -8.89 -22.66 -21.44
CA ALA A 144 -8.60 -23.80 -20.59
C ALA A 144 -7.31 -24.50 -21.03
N ARG A 145 -6.52 -24.95 -20.05
CA ARG A 145 -5.21 -25.56 -20.32
C ARG A 145 -5.15 -26.97 -19.80
N VAL A 146 -4.64 -27.86 -20.64
CA VAL A 146 -4.46 -29.27 -20.33
C VAL A 146 -2.98 -29.55 -20.09
N TYR A 147 -2.68 -30.19 -18.97
CA TYR A 147 -1.36 -30.67 -18.58
C TYR A 147 -1.37 -32.19 -18.58
N VAL A 148 -0.43 -32.80 -19.29
CA VAL A 148 -0.33 -34.24 -19.45
C VAL A 148 1.07 -34.71 -19.07
N THR A 149 1.18 -35.91 -18.47
CA THR A 149 2.51 -36.52 -18.22
C THR A 149 3.18 -36.95 -19.52
N HIS A 150 2.40 -37.24 -20.56
CA HIS A 150 2.89 -37.60 -21.90
C HIS A 150 2.11 -36.85 -22.98
N THR A 151 2.80 -36.01 -23.76
CA THR A 151 2.20 -35.17 -24.81
C THR A 151 1.70 -35.97 -26.02
N GLY A 152 2.20 -37.20 -26.21
CA GLY A 152 1.72 -38.13 -27.24
C GLY A 152 0.47 -38.94 -26.84
N GLY A 153 -0.13 -38.65 -25.67
CA GLY A 153 -1.24 -39.41 -25.10
C GLY A 153 -0.80 -40.51 -24.12
N PRO A 154 -1.75 -41.30 -23.57
CA PRO A 154 -1.45 -42.33 -22.60
C PRO A 154 -0.48 -43.40 -23.16
N PRO A 155 0.68 -43.64 -22.53
CA PRO A 155 1.57 -44.71 -22.96
C PRO A 155 0.90 -46.08 -22.79
N ALA A 156 1.36 -47.10 -23.54
CA ALA A 156 0.80 -48.45 -23.43
C ALA A 156 1.09 -49.13 -22.07
N LYS A 157 2.15 -48.70 -21.38
CA LYS A 157 2.56 -49.15 -20.04
C LYS A 157 3.04 -47.96 -19.23
N GLY A 158 2.75 -47.97 -17.92
CA GLY A 158 3.17 -46.92 -16.99
C GLY A 158 2.14 -45.80 -16.81
N PRO A 159 2.20 -45.10 -15.67
CA PRO A 159 1.14 -44.20 -15.22
C PRO A 159 0.96 -42.99 -16.14
N TYR A 160 -0.31 -42.61 -16.33
CA TYR A 160 -0.72 -41.42 -17.07
C TYR A 160 -1.60 -40.53 -16.19
N LEU A 161 -1.36 -39.22 -16.26
CA LEU A 161 -2.18 -38.21 -15.62
C LEU A 161 -2.43 -37.09 -16.63
N GLU A 162 -3.69 -36.71 -16.75
CA GLU A 162 -4.14 -35.51 -17.43
C GLU A 162 -4.85 -34.61 -16.42
N VAL A 163 -4.49 -33.33 -16.37
CA VAL A 163 -5.15 -32.30 -15.56
C VAL A 163 -5.58 -31.17 -16.48
N SER A 164 -6.87 -30.89 -16.51
CA SER A 164 -7.44 -29.74 -17.19
C SER A 164 -7.74 -28.65 -16.17
N LEU A 165 -7.20 -27.46 -16.39
CA LEU A 165 -7.53 -26.24 -15.64
C LEU A 165 -8.47 -25.39 -16.49
N ALA A 166 -9.63 -25.05 -15.93
CA ALA A 166 -10.59 -24.19 -16.63
C ALA A 166 -10.14 -22.73 -16.64
N GLN A 167 -9.29 -22.32 -15.69
CA GLN A 167 -8.74 -20.97 -15.59
C GLN A 167 -7.22 -21.02 -15.41
N GLN A 168 -6.53 -20.06 -15.99
CA GLN A 168 -5.08 -19.84 -15.79
C GLN A 168 -4.77 -18.65 -14.89
N SER A 169 -5.74 -17.76 -14.69
CA SER A 169 -5.68 -16.65 -13.75
C SER A 169 -6.92 -16.65 -12.86
N VAL A 170 -6.74 -16.25 -11.60
CA VAL A 170 -7.82 -16.17 -10.58
C VAL A 170 -7.59 -14.96 -9.69
N HIS A 171 -8.66 -14.38 -9.16
CA HIS A 171 -8.52 -13.41 -8.09
C HIS A 171 -8.26 -14.11 -6.74
N PRO A 172 -7.58 -13.44 -5.80
CA PRO A 172 -7.46 -13.94 -4.44
C PRO A 172 -8.83 -14.26 -3.82
N GLY A 173 -9.00 -15.48 -3.33
CA GLY A 173 -10.24 -15.96 -2.72
C GLY A 173 -11.22 -16.64 -3.68
N GLU A 174 -10.94 -16.64 -4.99
CA GLU A 174 -11.76 -17.37 -5.96
C GLU A 174 -11.37 -18.85 -6.06
N PRO A 175 -12.34 -19.74 -6.39
CA PRO A 175 -12.06 -21.15 -6.56
C PRO A 175 -11.33 -21.44 -7.88
N LEU A 176 -10.25 -22.19 -7.80
CA LEU A 176 -9.62 -22.82 -8.96
C LEU A 176 -10.47 -24.04 -9.39
N ARG A 177 -10.91 -24.08 -10.64
CA ARG A 177 -11.67 -25.21 -11.18
C ARG A 177 -10.76 -26.09 -12.02
N ALA A 178 -10.67 -27.35 -11.65
CA ALA A 178 -9.85 -28.34 -12.31
C ALA A 178 -10.58 -29.68 -12.44
N SER A 179 -10.25 -30.44 -13.47
CA SER A 179 -10.60 -31.85 -13.59
C SER A 179 -9.33 -32.66 -13.86
N ALA A 180 -9.26 -33.87 -13.31
CA ALA A 180 -8.13 -34.77 -13.53
C ALA A 180 -8.61 -36.15 -13.98
N ALA A 181 -7.85 -36.76 -14.90
CA ALA A 181 -8.05 -38.13 -15.36
C ALA A 181 -6.75 -38.93 -15.16
N LEU A 182 -6.89 -40.15 -14.67
CA LEU A 182 -5.79 -41.07 -14.39
C LEU A 182 -5.89 -42.29 -15.30
N GLY A 183 -4.78 -42.69 -15.91
CA GLY A 183 -4.66 -43.89 -16.73
C GLY A 183 -3.50 -44.76 -16.25
N ASN A 184 -3.60 -46.07 -16.49
CA ASN A 184 -2.54 -47.05 -16.20
C ASN A 184 -2.01 -47.01 -14.76
N VAL A 185 -2.91 -46.84 -13.79
CA VAL A 185 -2.58 -46.75 -12.36
C VAL A 185 -2.60 -48.09 -11.61
N SER A 186 -2.89 -49.20 -12.30
CA SER A 186 -2.77 -50.56 -11.75
C SER A 186 -1.35 -51.07 -11.89
N THR A 187 -0.76 -51.52 -10.78
CA THR A 187 0.51 -52.28 -10.71
C THR A 187 0.38 -53.66 -11.32
#